data_AF-A0A2R6KF99-F1
#
_entry.id   AF-A0A2R6KF99-F1
#
_cell.length_a   1.000
_cell.length_b   1.000
_cell.length_c   1.000
_cell.angle_alpha   90.00
_cell.angle_beta   90.00
_cell.angle_gamma   90.00
#
_symmetry.space_group_name_H-M   'P 1'
#
loop_
_entity.id
_entity.type
_entity.pdbx_description
1 polymer ?
#
loop_
_entity_poly.entity_id
_entity_poly.type
_entity_poly.pdbx_seq_one_letter_code
_entity_poly.pdbx_strand_id
1 'polypeptide(L)'
;MTEDAATEYSRLAGLTLVASGVVHAVAPALMLRLGRAGYDAALNVEFRPGEGSKRRVRLVGLAMAATGAHLLYHGGVRPRGFD
;
A
#
# COMPACT_ATOMS: atom_id res chain seq x y z
N MET A 1 -24.20 -9.00 -5.24
CA MET A 1 -23.14 -9.47 -4.33
C MET A 1 -23.74 -9.48 -2.94
N THR A 2 -23.66 -10.58 -2.21
CA THR A 2 -24.18 -10.66 -0.83
C THR A 2 -23.32 -9.79 0.09
N GLU A 3 -23.91 -9.29 1.18
CA GLU A 3 -23.22 -8.42 2.15
C GLU A 3 -22.00 -9.13 2.78
N ASP A 4 -22.11 -10.44 2.98
CA ASP A 4 -21.03 -11.30 3.47
C ASP A 4 -19.85 -11.35 2.49
N ALA A 5 -20.13 -11.52 1.19
CA ALA A 5 -19.08 -11.55 0.16
C ALA A 5 -18.37 -10.20 0.03
N ALA A 6 -19.10 -9.10 0.15
CA ALA A 6 -18.53 -7.75 0.17
C ALA A 6 -17.60 -7.53 1.37
N THR A 7 -18.00 -8.05 2.53
CA THR A 7 -17.24 -7.98 3.78
C THR A 7 -15.97 -8.79 3.69
N GLU A 8 -16.05 -10.03 3.20
CA GLU A 8 -14.90 -10.91 3.01
C GLU A 8 -13.90 -10.33 2.01
N TYR A 9 -14.39 -9.82 0.88
CA TYR A 9 -13.57 -9.12 -0.10
C TYR A 9 -12.84 -7.93 0.54
N SER A 10 -13.54 -7.11 1.32
CA SER A 10 -12.95 -5.95 2.01
C SER A 10 -11.85 -6.36 2.99
N ARG A 11 -12.04 -7.48 3.71
CA ARG A 11 -11.02 -8.03 4.62
C ARG A 11 -9.79 -8.53 3.86
N LEU A 12 -9.98 -9.25 2.76
CA LEU A 12 -8.88 -9.74 1.91
C LEU A 12 -8.10 -8.57 1.29
N ALA A 13 -8.81 -7.56 0.79
CA ALA A 13 -8.20 -6.33 0.31
C ALA A 13 -7.42 -5.63 1.43
N GLY A 14 -8.00 -5.56 2.64
CA GLY A 14 -7.34 -5.01 3.82
C GLY A 14 -6.05 -5.73 4.18
N LEU A 15 -6.07 -7.06 4.26
CA LEU A 15 -4.88 -7.89 4.51
C LEU A 15 -3.79 -7.66 3.47
N THR A 16 -4.16 -7.64 2.19
CA THR A 16 -3.24 -7.38 1.09
C THR A 16 -2.59 -6.01 1.23
N LEU A 17 -3.39 -4.99 1.56
CA LEU A 17 -2.92 -3.63 1.73
C LEU A 17 -2.00 -3.47 2.95
N VAL A 18 -2.27 -4.19 4.05
CA VAL A 18 -1.36 -4.28 5.21
C VAL A 18 -0.03 -4.88 4.80
N ALA A 19 -0.04 -6.04 4.14
CA ALA A 19 1.18 -6.72 3.71
C ALA A 19 2.01 -5.82 2.77
N SER A 20 1.38 -5.23 1.76
CA SER A 20 2.03 -4.27 0.87
C SER A 20 2.56 -3.05 1.62
N GLY A 21 1.78 -2.50 2.55
CA GLY A 21 2.19 -1.35 3.36
C GLY A 21 3.43 -1.62 4.21
N VAL A 22 3.49 -2.80 4.85
CA VAL A 22 4.68 -3.26 5.59
C VAL A 22 5.90 -3.32 4.69
N VAL A 23 5.79 -3.94 3.51
CA VAL A 23 6.89 -4.03 2.54
C VAL A 23 7.43 -2.63 2.17
N HIS A 24 6.55 -1.67 1.92
CA HIS A 24 6.93 -0.29 1.60
C HIS A 24 7.60 0.43 2.79
N ALA A 25 7.15 0.17 4.02
CA ALA A 25 7.71 0.78 5.22
C ALA A 25 9.11 0.23 5.58
N VAL A 26 9.31 -1.08 5.47
CA VAL A 26 10.57 -1.72 5.89
C VAL A 26 11.64 -1.74 4.80
N ALA A 27 11.25 -1.84 3.52
CA ALA A 27 12.18 -2.02 2.41
C ALA A 27 12.15 -0.89 1.35
N PRO A 28 12.16 0.41 1.73
CA PRO A 28 12.06 1.50 0.76
C PRO A 28 13.27 1.56 -0.20
N ALA A 29 14.46 1.15 0.24
CA ALA A 29 15.64 1.11 -0.61
C ALA A 29 15.52 0.04 -1.72
N LEU A 30 14.93 -1.12 -1.38
CA LEU A 30 14.66 -2.19 -2.35
C LEU A 30 13.64 -1.73 -3.39
N MET A 31 12.56 -1.09 -2.96
CA MET A 31 11.54 -0.51 -3.85
C MET A 31 12.14 0.49 -4.85
N LEU A 32 13.00 1.40 -4.40
CA LEU A 32 13.66 2.35 -5.30
C LEU A 32 14.63 1.67 -6.27
N ARG A 33 15.30 0.60 -5.85
CA ARG A 33 16.18 -0.19 -6.72
C ARG A 33 15.39 -0.94 -7.80
N LEU A 34 14.25 -1.53 -7.42
CA LEU A 34 13.34 -2.16 -8.36
C LEU A 34 12.74 -1.14 -9.33
N GLY A 35 12.36 0.04 -8.83
CA GLY A 35 11.93 1.16 -9.66
C GLY A 35 12.99 1.55 -10.69
N ARG A 36 14.25 1.68 -10.27
CA ARG A 36 15.36 1.93 -11.21
C ARG A 36 15.47 0.84 -12.28
N ALA A 37 15.55 -0.42 -11.87
CA ALA A 37 15.66 -1.54 -12.81
C ALA A 37 14.48 -1.59 -13.79
N GLY A 38 13.25 -1.34 -13.32
CA GLY A 38 12.05 -1.33 -14.15
C GLY A 38 12.02 -0.17 -15.15
N TYR A 39 12.38 1.04 -14.71
CA TYR A 39 12.45 2.20 -15.60
C TYR A 39 13.56 2.04 -16.64
N ASP A 40 14.73 1.55 -16.25
CA ASP A 40 15.84 1.30 -17.16
C ASP A 40 15.44 0.22 -18.19
N ALA A 41 14.84 -0.90 -17.75
CA ALA A 41 14.53 -2.03 -18.62
C ALA A 41 13.29 -1.83 -19.51
N ALA A 42 12.21 -1.27 -18.98
CA ALA A 42 10.93 -1.17 -19.69
C ALA A 42 10.77 0.16 -20.42
N LEU A 43 11.35 1.24 -19.89
CA LEU A 43 11.15 2.60 -20.40
C LEU A 43 12.43 3.19 -21.00
N ASN A 44 13.60 2.58 -20.77
CA ASN A 44 14.91 3.12 -21.19
C ASN A 44 15.12 4.57 -20.70
N VAL A 45 14.70 4.85 -19.45
CA VAL A 45 14.83 6.18 -18.80
C VAL A 45 15.54 6.04 -17.46
N GLU A 46 16.50 6.92 -17.20
CA GLU A 46 17.22 6.94 -15.93
C GLU A 46 16.32 7.37 -14.76
N PHE A 47 16.10 6.46 -13.82
CA PHE A 47 15.41 6.78 -12.57
C PHE A 47 16.36 7.35 -11.51
N ARG A 48 16.23 8.65 -11.23
CA ARG A 48 16.94 9.36 -10.15
C ARG A 48 15.99 9.71 -9.00
N PRO A 49 15.97 8.93 -7.90
CA PRO A 49 15.16 9.27 -6.75
C PRO A 49 15.70 10.54 -6.07
N GLY A 50 14.84 11.54 -5.90
CA GLY A 50 15.18 12.78 -5.22
C GLY A 50 15.39 12.61 -3.71
N GLU A 51 15.90 13.66 -3.08
CA GLU A 51 16.07 13.70 -1.62
C GLU A 51 14.73 13.41 -0.92
N GLY A 52 14.79 12.58 0.13
CA GLY A 52 13.59 12.18 0.86
C GLY A 52 12.72 11.10 0.20
N SER A 53 13.06 10.59 -1.00
CA SER A 53 12.27 9.53 -1.67
C SER A 53 12.04 8.31 -0.77
N LYS A 54 13.07 7.86 -0.04
CA LYS A 54 12.95 6.76 0.94
C LYS A 54 11.91 7.06 2.02
N ARG A 55 11.87 8.30 2.54
CA ARG A 55 10.88 8.74 3.54
C ARG A 55 9.48 8.73 2.95
N ARG A 56 9.30 9.18 1.71
CA ARG A 56 7.99 9.17 1.02
C ARG A 56 7.48 7.74 0.82
N VAL A 57 8.33 6.82 0.37
CA VAL A 57 7.96 5.39 0.24
C VAL A 57 7.54 4.81 1.59
N ARG A 58 8.26 5.14 2.67
CA ARG A 58 7.86 4.73 4.03
C ARG A 58 6.50 5.27 4.43
N LEU A 59 6.25 6.56 4.21
CA LEU A 59 4.98 7.21 4.54
C LEU A 59 3.82 6.60 3.76
N VAL A 60 4.02 6.30 2.47
CA VAL A 60 3.03 5.57 1.66
C VAL A 60 2.77 4.19 2.27
N GLY A 61 3.81 3.46 2.66
CA GLY A 61 3.66 2.16 3.32
C GLY A 61 2.84 2.23 4.62
N LEU A 62 3.10 3.24 5.46
CA LEU A 62 2.33 3.47 6.68
C LEU A 62 0.85 3.79 6.37
N ALA A 63 0.58 4.61 5.36
CA ALA A 63 -0.79 4.94 4.96
C ALA A 63 -1.54 3.71 4.41
N MET A 64 -0.87 2.88 3.61
CA MET A 64 -1.41 1.61 3.12
C MET A 64 -1.72 0.66 4.29
N ALA A 65 -0.80 0.51 5.24
CA ALA A 65 -1.00 -0.35 6.40
C ALA A 65 -2.16 0.13 7.28
N ALA A 66 -2.27 1.42 7.53
CA ALA A 66 -3.38 1.99 8.30
C ALA A 66 -4.74 1.77 7.60
N THR A 67 -4.79 2.02 6.29
CA THR A 67 -6.00 1.80 5.48
C THR A 67 -6.37 0.31 5.46
N GLY A 68 -5.37 -0.56 5.31
CA GLY A 68 -5.58 -2.00 5.26
C GLY A 68 -6.08 -2.54 6.59
N ALA A 69 -5.52 -2.07 7.71
CA ALA A 69 -5.97 -2.41 9.04
C ALA A 69 -7.42 -1.96 9.27
N HIS A 70 -7.80 -0.77 8.80
CA HIS A 70 -9.19 -0.30 8.86
C HIS A 70 -10.14 -1.24 8.12
N LEU A 71 -9.82 -1.59 6.87
CA LEU A 71 -10.65 -2.50 6.06
C LEU A 71 -10.71 -3.91 6.66
N LEU A 72 -9.57 -4.43 7.15
CA LEU A 72 -9.48 -5.75 7.75
C LEU A 72 -10.30 -5.84 9.04
N TYR A 73 -10.27 -4.79 9.87
CA TYR A 73 -11.01 -4.74 11.13
C TYR A 73 -12.50 -4.51 10.94
N HIS A 74 -12.90 -3.55 10.09
CA HIS A 74 -14.31 -3.17 9.93
C HIS A 74 -15.05 -3.97 8.86
N GLY A 75 -14.35 -4.63 7.95
CA GLY A 75 -14.97 -5.35 6.83
C GLY A 75 -15.59 -4.45 5.76
N GLY A 76 -15.21 -3.16 5.71
CA GLY A 76 -15.73 -2.20 4.76
C GLY A 76 -15.40 -0.76 5.16
N VAL A 77 -15.70 0.20 4.30
CA VAL A 77 -15.55 1.63 4.61
C VAL A 77 -16.74 2.08 5.43
N ARG A 78 -16.53 2.38 6.72
CA ARG A 78 -17.59 2.96 7.55
C ARG A 78 -17.58 4.48 7.44
N PRO A 79 -18.67 5.13 6.98
CA PRO A 79 -18.81 6.56 7.12
C PRO A 79 -18.79 6.92 8.62
N ARG A 80 -18.07 7.98 8.98
CA ARG A 80 -18.10 8.51 10.35
C ARG A 80 -19.49 9.10 10.60
N GLY A 81 -20.25 8.56 11.56
CA GLY A 81 -21.46 9.21 12.08
C GLY A 81 -22.76 8.38 12.17
N PHE A 82 -22.72 7.07 12.36
CA PHE A 82 -23.89 6.34 12.85
C PHE A 82 -23.49 5.53 14.09
N ASP A 83 -23.78 6.14 15.24
CA ASP A 83 -23.97 5.46 16.51
C ASP A 83 -25.31 4.69 16.48
#